data_AF-A0A1C3HN58-F1
#
_entry.id   AF-A0A1C3HN58-F1
#
_cell.length_a   1.000
_cell.length_b   1.000
_cell.length_c   1.000
_cell.angle_alpha   90.00
_cell.angle_beta   90.00
_cell.angle_gamma   90.00
#
_symmetry.space_group_name_H-M   'P 1'
#
loop_
_entity.id
_entity.type
_entity.pdbx_description
1 polymer ?
#
loop_
_entity_poly.entity_id
_entity_poly.type
_entity_poly.pdbx_seq_one_letter_code
_entity_poly.pdbx_strand_id
1 'polypeptide(L)'
;MIPPHLALVPWHPYRQAVWQAIAQVEARREAGRRLSAYPYATAFFRQLTGRLTISARDIRMIDVTYRPGDRRRATRKEDYIDALDTLIASRGEHCYSPLPGDTRDTLFPEVNRRRRQRFEHRLTMKHTRQARIDATLRRHKRRRYQVRLAQAEIELAFITPGELDRWVRRAQQQGLAEDDLSGLVMAWTARFPCLAELDSYLWSAMPFWEARLQVSLISAELSAEAHSDNAARLPNRLVGR
;
A
#
# COMPACT_ATOMS: atom_id res chain seq x y z
N MET A 1 -42.61 19.13 15.68
CA MET A 1 -41.31 18.53 16.08
C MET A 1 -41.57 17.12 16.52
N ILE A 2 -40.82 16.13 16.03
CA ILE A 2 -40.96 14.73 16.45
C ILE A 2 -40.32 14.60 17.85
N PRO A 3 -41.02 14.00 18.84
CA PRO A 3 -40.44 13.75 20.16
C PRO A 3 -39.16 12.89 20.09
N PRO A 4 -38.14 13.17 20.91
CA PRO A 4 -36.84 12.49 20.83
C PRO A 4 -36.90 10.97 21.07
N HIS A 5 -37.92 10.50 21.79
CA HIS A 5 -38.17 9.07 22.04
C HIS A 5 -38.81 8.33 20.84
N LEU A 6 -39.20 9.06 19.78
CA LEU A 6 -39.78 8.50 18.55
C LEU A 6 -38.84 8.65 17.33
N ALA A 7 -37.63 9.17 17.52
CA ALA A 7 -36.64 9.27 16.46
C ALA A 7 -35.91 7.93 16.27
N LEU A 8 -35.85 7.43 15.03
CA LEU A 8 -35.14 6.18 14.67
C LEU A 8 -33.63 6.21 14.98
N VAL A 9 -33.05 7.40 15.14
CA VAL A 9 -31.67 7.61 15.58
C VAL A 9 -31.69 8.61 16.72
N PRO A 10 -31.14 8.28 17.91
CA PRO A 10 -31.02 9.23 19.01
C PRO A 10 -30.23 10.44 18.56
N TRP A 11 -30.90 11.59 18.45
CA TRP A 11 -30.24 12.83 18.04
C TRP A 11 -29.61 13.48 19.26
N HIS A 12 -28.30 13.71 19.17
CA HIS A 12 -27.60 14.48 20.18
C HIS A 12 -28.16 15.92 20.22
N PRO A 13 -28.56 16.44 21.39
CA PRO A 13 -29.30 17.71 21.48
C PRO A 13 -28.52 18.90 20.91
N TYR A 14 -27.19 18.91 21.06
CA TYR A 14 -26.33 19.93 20.47
C TYR A 14 -26.32 19.88 18.94
N ARG A 15 -26.40 18.68 18.36
CA ARG A 15 -26.51 18.58 16.90
C ARG A 15 -27.84 19.14 16.46
N GLN A 16 -28.93 18.80 17.16
CA GLN A 16 -30.28 19.28 16.83
C GLN A 16 -30.31 20.80 16.78
N ALA A 17 -29.76 21.43 17.81
CA ALA A 17 -29.67 22.88 17.86
C ALA A 17 -28.82 23.47 16.73
N VAL A 18 -27.68 22.87 16.37
CA VAL A 18 -26.85 23.33 15.24
C VAL A 18 -27.64 23.30 13.93
N TRP A 19 -28.26 22.17 13.60
CA TRP A 19 -28.97 22.02 12.33
C TRP A 19 -30.19 22.95 12.23
N GLN A 20 -30.92 23.12 13.33
CA GLN A 20 -32.03 24.08 13.40
C GLN A 20 -31.54 25.53 13.32
N ALA A 21 -30.38 25.84 13.91
CA ALA A 21 -29.78 27.17 13.84
C ALA A 21 -29.34 27.50 12.41
N ILE A 22 -28.65 26.58 11.73
CA ILE A 22 -28.24 26.72 10.32
C ILE A 22 -29.47 26.98 9.45
N ALA A 23 -30.49 26.10 9.53
CA ALA A 23 -31.71 26.23 8.73
C ALA A 23 -32.42 27.58 8.99
N GLN A 24 -32.49 28.03 10.25
CA GLN A 24 -33.13 29.30 10.59
C GLN A 24 -32.35 30.50 10.04
N VAL A 25 -31.03 30.49 10.12
CA VAL A 25 -30.18 31.59 9.66
C VAL A 25 -30.16 31.66 8.13
N GLU A 26 -30.06 30.50 7.46
CA GLU A 26 -30.11 30.40 6.01
C GLU A 26 -31.46 30.88 5.45
N ALA A 27 -32.58 30.44 6.03
CA ALA A 27 -33.91 30.90 5.63
C ALA A 27 -34.10 32.42 5.82
N ARG A 28 -33.55 33.01 6.90
CA ARG A 28 -33.57 34.47 7.11
C ARG A 28 -32.72 35.21 6.09
N ARG A 29 -31.57 34.64 5.73
CA ARG A 29 -30.66 35.20 4.73
C ARG A 29 -31.30 35.20 3.35
N GLU A 30 -31.95 34.10 2.96
CA GLU A 30 -32.70 33.98 1.70
C GLU A 30 -33.88 34.96 1.65
N ALA A 31 -34.57 35.16 2.77
CA ALA A 31 -35.64 36.15 2.90
C ALA A 31 -35.15 37.62 2.95
N GLY A 32 -33.84 37.87 2.76
CA GLY A 32 -33.26 39.22 2.75
C GLY A 32 -33.31 39.96 4.09
N ARG A 33 -33.50 39.25 5.22
CA ARG A 33 -33.59 39.87 6.54
C ARG A 33 -32.20 40.22 7.08
N ARG A 34 -32.10 41.31 7.84
CA ARG A 34 -30.85 41.68 8.55
C ARG A 34 -30.47 40.59 9.55
N LEU A 35 -29.22 40.17 9.50
CA LEU A 35 -28.61 39.19 10.41
C LEU A 35 -27.96 39.92 11.60
N SER A 36 -27.88 39.24 12.75
CA SER A 36 -27.12 39.75 13.91
C SER A 36 -25.62 39.61 13.69
N ALA A 37 -24.80 40.22 14.57
CA ALA A 37 -23.33 40.19 14.47
C ALA A 37 -22.73 38.77 14.51
N TYR A 38 -23.41 37.81 15.15
CA TYR A 38 -23.04 36.39 15.20
C TYR A 38 -24.28 35.51 14.98
N PRO A 39 -24.79 35.42 13.75
CA PRO A 39 -26.13 34.89 13.48
C PRO A 39 -26.26 33.40 13.76
N TYR A 40 -25.22 32.61 13.47
CA TYR A 40 -25.22 31.16 13.67
C TYR A 40 -25.04 30.80 15.15
N ALA A 41 -24.10 31.44 15.84
CA ALA A 41 -23.87 31.20 17.27
C ALA A 41 -25.07 31.65 18.12
N THR A 42 -25.67 32.81 17.82
CA THR A 42 -26.87 33.29 18.54
C THR A 42 -28.09 32.41 18.30
N ALA A 43 -28.31 31.96 17.06
CA ALA A 43 -29.38 31.01 16.76
C ALA A 43 -29.15 29.65 17.45
N PHE A 44 -27.91 29.18 17.50
CA PHE A 44 -27.54 27.93 18.16
C PHE A 44 -27.85 27.95 19.66
N PHE A 45 -27.35 28.96 20.38
CA PHE A 45 -27.63 29.09 21.80
C PHE A 45 -29.12 29.32 22.07
N ARG A 46 -29.82 30.04 21.20
CA ARG A 46 -31.28 30.20 21.29
C ARG A 46 -32.01 28.87 21.20
N GLN A 47 -31.58 27.95 20.33
CA GLN A 47 -32.20 26.62 20.24
C GLN A 47 -31.81 25.69 21.39
N LEU A 48 -30.61 25.86 21.96
CA LEU A 48 -30.16 25.06 23.10
C LEU A 48 -30.78 25.47 24.44
N THR A 49 -30.84 26.77 24.72
CA THR A 49 -31.20 27.29 26.05
C THR A 49 -32.54 28.02 26.05
N GLY A 50 -33.10 28.30 24.87
CA GLY A 50 -34.30 29.13 24.71
C GLY A 50 -34.06 30.63 24.92
N ARG A 51 -32.83 31.05 25.25
CA ARG A 51 -32.50 32.44 25.61
C ARG A 51 -31.91 33.21 24.43
N LEU A 52 -32.22 34.49 24.36
CA LEU A 52 -31.67 35.40 23.35
C LEU A 52 -30.26 35.90 23.70
N THR A 53 -29.92 35.95 24.98
CA THR A 53 -28.63 36.44 25.47
C THR A 53 -27.72 35.27 25.84
N ILE A 54 -26.53 35.24 25.24
CA ILE A 54 -25.52 34.23 25.53
C ILE A 54 -24.88 34.59 26.88
N SER A 55 -24.98 33.70 27.86
CA SER A 55 -24.37 33.85 29.19
C SER A 55 -23.04 33.10 29.28
N ALA A 56 -22.24 33.40 30.31
CA ALA A 56 -21.01 32.65 30.59
C ALA A 56 -21.28 31.17 30.93
N ARG A 57 -22.49 30.84 31.42
CA ARG A 57 -22.90 29.46 31.68
C ARG A 57 -23.11 28.69 30.38
N ASP A 58 -23.62 29.36 29.36
CA ASP A 58 -23.91 28.72 28.06
C ASP A 58 -22.60 28.34 27.35
N ILE A 59 -21.56 29.18 27.46
CA ILE A 59 -20.23 28.84 26.93
C ILE A 59 -19.63 27.64 27.66
N ARG A 60 -19.86 27.52 28.97
CA ARG A 60 -19.42 26.34 29.74
C ARG A 60 -20.10 25.04 29.34
N MET A 61 -21.23 25.09 28.63
CA MET A 61 -21.83 23.90 28.04
C MET A 61 -21.01 23.34 26.88
N ILE A 62 -20.20 24.17 26.22
CA ILE A 62 -19.34 23.79 25.11
C ILE A 62 -17.91 23.52 25.61
N ASP A 63 -17.40 24.42 26.44
CA ASP A 63 -16.07 24.32 27.03
C ASP A 63 -16.14 24.45 28.56
N VAL A 64 -16.07 23.31 29.24
CA VAL A 64 -16.09 23.23 30.71
C VAL A 64 -14.93 24.01 31.33
N THR A 65 -13.83 24.20 30.60
CA THR A 65 -12.63 24.92 31.08
C THR A 65 -12.79 26.44 31.05
N TYR A 66 -13.86 26.96 30.43
CA TYR A 66 -14.14 28.38 30.36
C TYR A 66 -14.39 28.98 31.75
N ARG A 67 -13.57 29.96 32.14
CA ARG A 67 -13.68 30.73 33.39
C ARG A 67 -13.91 32.21 33.07
N PRO A 68 -15.07 32.78 33.42
CA PRO A 68 -15.34 34.19 33.18
C PRO A 68 -14.48 35.07 34.10
N GLY A 69 -13.86 36.11 33.55
CA GLY A 69 -13.09 37.10 34.31
C GLY A 69 -11.65 36.70 34.65
N ASP A 70 -11.16 35.57 34.14
CA ASP A 70 -9.80 35.11 34.38
C ASP A 70 -8.80 35.94 33.53
N ARG A 71 -8.25 37.00 34.14
CA ARG A 71 -7.33 37.95 33.46
C ARG A 71 -6.04 37.31 32.95
N ARG A 72 -5.70 36.09 33.41
CA ARG A 72 -4.53 35.33 32.95
C ARG A 72 -4.74 34.67 31.59
N ARG A 73 -5.99 34.47 31.17
CA ARG A 73 -6.33 33.89 29.87
C ARG A 73 -6.63 35.03 28.89
N ALA A 74 -5.92 35.08 27.77
CA ALA A 74 -6.10 36.11 26.73
C ALA A 74 -7.48 36.02 26.04
N THR A 75 -8.14 34.88 26.16
CA THR A 75 -9.37 34.56 25.45
C THR A 75 -10.59 35.22 26.11
N ARG A 76 -11.28 36.06 25.35
CA ARG A 76 -12.53 36.72 25.76
C ARG A 76 -13.74 35.84 25.43
N LYS A 77 -14.88 36.23 26.01
CA LYS A 77 -16.18 35.64 25.71
C LYS A 77 -16.52 35.71 24.21
N GLU A 78 -16.22 36.85 23.59
CA GLU A 78 -16.52 37.15 22.19
C GLU A 78 -15.75 36.21 21.25
N ASP A 79 -14.50 35.87 21.57
CA ASP A 79 -13.67 34.95 20.78
C ASP A 79 -14.29 33.55 20.69
N TYR A 80 -14.92 33.07 21.78
CA TYR A 80 -15.65 31.79 21.75
C TYR A 80 -16.89 31.86 20.87
N ILE A 81 -17.61 32.99 20.90
CA ILE A 81 -18.83 33.20 20.10
C ILE A 81 -18.46 33.28 18.62
N ASP A 82 -17.40 34.02 18.29
CA ASP A 82 -16.88 34.18 16.93
C ASP A 82 -16.35 32.85 16.36
N ALA A 83 -15.54 32.12 17.15
CA ALA A 83 -15.06 30.81 16.76
C ALA A 83 -16.20 29.81 16.54
N LEU A 84 -17.25 29.86 17.38
CA LEU A 84 -18.42 29.00 17.24
C LEU A 84 -19.29 29.39 16.04
N ASP A 85 -19.48 30.70 15.80
CA ASP A 85 -20.20 31.20 14.65
C ASP A 85 -19.52 30.74 13.36
N THR A 86 -18.19 30.88 13.29
CA THR A 86 -17.39 30.44 12.15
C THR A 86 -17.39 28.92 11.98
N LEU A 87 -17.38 28.15 13.07
CA LEU A 87 -17.49 26.69 13.04
C LEU A 87 -18.84 26.26 12.43
N ILE A 88 -19.93 26.88 12.87
CA ILE A 88 -21.28 26.54 12.39
C ILE A 88 -21.48 27.03 10.95
N ALA A 89 -21.04 28.25 10.63
CA ALA A 89 -21.10 28.83 9.28
C ALA A 89 -20.33 27.97 8.27
N SER A 90 -19.19 27.42 8.66
CA SER A 90 -18.37 26.51 7.83
C SER A 90 -18.83 25.05 7.85
N ARG A 91 -19.94 24.73 8.54
CA ARG A 91 -20.47 23.38 8.72
C ARG A 91 -19.42 22.39 9.27
N GLY A 92 -18.57 22.88 10.16
CA GLY A 92 -17.53 22.09 10.83
C GLY A 92 -16.17 22.03 10.13
N GLU A 93 -15.97 22.69 8.99
CA GLU A 93 -14.67 22.66 8.28
C GLU A 93 -13.58 23.48 8.99
N HIS A 94 -13.96 24.59 9.63
CA HIS A 94 -13.05 25.47 10.34
C HIS A 94 -13.35 25.45 11.85
N CYS A 95 -12.43 24.93 12.65
CA CYS A 95 -12.51 24.97 14.11
C CYS A 95 -11.27 25.70 14.64
N TYR A 96 -11.46 26.93 15.11
CA TYR A 96 -10.37 27.76 15.62
C TYR A 96 -10.30 27.71 17.14
N SER A 97 -9.09 27.94 17.67
CA SER A 97 -8.90 28.26 19.09
C SER A 97 -9.75 29.49 19.42
N PRO A 98 -10.54 29.51 20.50
CA PRO A 98 -10.35 28.76 21.75
C PRO A 98 -11.20 27.50 21.92
N LEU A 99 -11.94 27.07 20.89
CA LEU A 99 -12.82 25.92 21.03
C LEU A 99 -12.03 24.63 21.30
N PRO A 100 -12.51 23.76 22.21
CA PRO A 100 -11.97 22.42 22.37
C PRO A 100 -11.99 21.65 21.04
N GLY A 101 -10.96 20.83 20.79
CA GLY A 101 -10.89 20.01 19.58
C GLY A 101 -12.11 19.11 19.39
N ASP A 102 -12.67 18.62 20.50
CA ASP A 102 -13.83 17.73 20.54
C ASP A 102 -15.16 18.43 20.22
N THR A 103 -15.20 19.77 20.24
CA THR A 103 -16.42 20.53 19.93
C THR A 103 -16.84 20.28 18.48
N ARG A 104 -15.89 20.25 17.53
CA ARG A 104 -16.17 19.90 16.14
C ARG A 104 -16.71 18.48 16.02
N ASP A 105 -16.13 17.54 16.74
CA ASP A 105 -16.47 16.11 16.68
C ASP A 105 -17.88 15.85 17.22
N THR A 106 -18.24 16.62 18.26
CA THR A 106 -19.56 16.60 18.87
C THR A 106 -20.62 17.21 17.95
N LEU A 107 -20.34 18.37 17.34
CA LEU A 107 -21.31 19.12 16.53
C LEU A 107 -21.42 18.61 15.08
N PHE A 108 -20.30 18.21 14.45
CA PHE A 108 -20.18 17.84 13.04
C PHE A 108 -19.35 16.56 12.84
N PRO A 109 -19.81 15.39 13.32
CA PRO A 109 -19.07 14.13 13.19
C PRO A 109 -18.83 13.71 11.73
N GLU A 110 -19.67 14.17 10.79
CA GLU A 110 -19.57 13.85 9.37
C GLU A 110 -18.29 14.43 8.76
N VAL A 111 -17.80 15.57 9.25
CA VAL A 111 -16.56 16.20 8.75
C VAL A 111 -15.37 15.30 9.08
N ASN A 112 -15.27 14.81 10.30
CA ASN A 112 -14.18 13.91 10.68
C ASN A 112 -14.27 12.57 9.98
N ARG A 113 -15.48 12.01 9.83
CA ARG A 113 -15.69 10.79 9.05
C ARG A 113 -15.18 10.97 7.62
N ARG A 114 -15.56 12.07 6.94
CA ARG A 114 -15.08 12.39 5.59
C ARG A 114 -13.57 12.58 5.54
N ARG A 115 -12.98 13.31 6.49
CA ARG A 115 -11.52 13.53 6.57
C ARG A 115 -10.75 12.23 6.78
N ARG A 116 -11.23 11.39 7.70
CA ARG A 116 -10.68 10.06 7.97
C ARG A 116 -10.75 9.16 6.74
N GLN A 117 -11.92 9.07 6.10
CA GLN A 117 -12.08 8.30 4.86
C GLN A 117 -11.14 8.78 3.76
N ARG A 118 -10.98 10.11 3.56
CA ARG A 118 -10.03 10.67 2.59
C ARG A 118 -8.58 10.36 2.94
N PHE A 119 -8.24 10.29 4.23
CA PHE A 119 -6.91 9.94 4.69
C PHE A 119 -6.63 8.45 4.45
N GLU A 120 -7.53 7.58 4.89
CA GLU A 120 -7.47 6.13 4.67
C GLU A 120 -7.38 5.81 3.18
N HIS A 121 -8.24 6.41 2.35
CA HIS A 121 -8.20 6.23 0.90
C HIS A 121 -6.85 6.66 0.30
N ARG A 122 -6.28 7.79 0.74
CA ARG A 122 -4.95 8.25 0.29
C ARG A 122 -3.86 7.26 0.69
N LEU A 123 -3.93 6.68 1.89
CA LEU A 123 -2.99 5.65 2.33
C LEU A 123 -3.13 4.38 1.48
N THR A 124 -4.36 3.88 1.28
CA THR A 124 -4.63 2.71 0.45
C THR A 124 -4.08 2.91 -0.96
N MET A 125 -4.34 4.06 -1.59
CA MET A 125 -3.82 4.39 -2.92
C MET A 125 -2.28 4.36 -2.98
N LYS A 126 -1.59 4.88 -1.96
CA LYS A 126 -0.12 4.80 -1.86
C LYS A 126 0.35 3.35 -1.78
N HIS A 127 -0.25 2.53 -0.91
CA HIS A 127 0.11 1.12 -0.78
C HIS A 127 -0.15 0.32 -2.06
N THR A 128 -1.32 0.51 -2.69
CA THR A 128 -1.65 -0.15 -3.97
C THR A 128 -0.68 0.25 -5.07
N ARG A 129 -0.28 1.53 -5.15
CA ARG A 129 0.74 1.98 -6.11
C ARG A 129 2.07 1.28 -5.88
N GLN A 130 2.55 1.23 -4.63
CA GLN A 130 3.81 0.57 -4.30
C GLN A 130 3.76 -0.93 -4.65
N ALA A 131 2.68 -1.61 -4.29
CA ALA A 131 2.48 -3.02 -4.62
C ALA A 131 2.53 -3.30 -6.12
N ARG A 132 1.96 -2.42 -6.96
CA ARG A 132 2.03 -2.52 -8.43
C ARG A 132 3.45 -2.36 -8.96
N ILE A 133 4.21 -1.41 -8.42
CA ILE A 133 5.62 -1.21 -8.78
C ILE A 133 6.43 -2.45 -8.43
N ASP A 134 6.29 -2.95 -7.20
CA ASP A 134 7.03 -4.11 -6.73
C ASP A 134 6.66 -5.37 -7.53
N ALA A 135 5.38 -5.57 -7.86
CA ALA A 135 4.93 -6.68 -8.70
C ALA A 135 5.55 -6.62 -10.10
N THR A 136 5.64 -5.43 -10.67
CA THR A 136 6.28 -5.21 -11.98
C THR A 136 7.77 -5.53 -11.92
N LEU A 137 8.48 -5.06 -10.88
CA LEU A 137 9.89 -5.36 -10.65
C LEU A 137 10.13 -6.87 -10.49
N ARG A 138 9.32 -7.56 -9.68
CA ARG A 138 9.39 -9.02 -9.52
C ARG A 138 9.18 -9.74 -10.85
N ARG A 139 8.20 -9.32 -11.65
CA ARG A 139 7.94 -9.88 -12.97
C ARG A 139 9.13 -9.70 -13.92
N HIS A 140 9.72 -8.51 -13.97
CA HIS A 140 10.90 -8.25 -14.81
C HIS A 140 12.11 -9.06 -14.34
N LYS A 141 12.36 -9.16 -13.02
CA LYS A 141 13.43 -9.99 -12.47
C LYS A 141 13.25 -11.45 -12.87
N ARG A 142 12.03 -11.99 -12.73
CA ARG A 142 11.70 -13.37 -13.14
C ARG A 142 11.89 -13.58 -14.65
N ARG A 143 11.45 -12.64 -15.49
CA ARG A 143 11.64 -12.73 -16.94
C ARG A 143 13.12 -12.70 -17.34
N ARG A 144 13.92 -11.80 -16.75
CA ARG A 144 15.37 -11.75 -16.99
C ARG A 144 16.04 -13.06 -16.60
N TYR A 145 15.63 -13.63 -15.46
CA TYR A 145 16.13 -14.93 -15.02
C TYR A 145 15.78 -16.04 -16.02
N GLN A 146 14.51 -16.14 -16.43
CA GLN A 146 14.05 -17.13 -17.42
C GLN A 146 14.78 -17.00 -18.76
N VAL A 147 15.02 -15.78 -19.25
CA VAL A 147 15.78 -15.55 -20.49
C VAL A 147 17.23 -16.02 -20.35
N ARG A 148 17.89 -15.73 -19.21
CA ARG A 148 19.25 -16.24 -18.95
C ARG A 148 19.27 -17.76 -18.87
N LEU A 149 18.28 -18.37 -18.21
CA LEU A 149 18.17 -19.81 -18.09
C LEU A 149 18.01 -20.46 -19.47
N ALA A 150 17.09 -19.94 -20.30
CA ALA A 150 16.90 -20.42 -21.66
C ALA A 150 18.16 -20.22 -22.54
N GLN A 151 18.85 -19.09 -22.38
CA GLN A 151 20.12 -18.86 -23.08
C GLN A 151 21.20 -19.86 -22.64
N ALA A 152 21.30 -20.14 -21.34
CA ALA A 152 22.23 -21.12 -20.81
C ALA A 152 21.91 -22.54 -21.29
N GLU A 153 20.63 -22.91 -21.37
CA GLU A 153 20.16 -24.17 -21.97
C GLU A 153 20.56 -24.29 -23.45
N ILE A 154 20.38 -23.21 -24.23
CA ILE A 154 20.83 -23.16 -25.62
C ILE A 154 22.35 -23.35 -25.68
N GLU A 155 23.12 -22.63 -24.87
CA GLU A 155 24.58 -22.77 -24.81
C GLU A 155 25.00 -24.20 -24.45
N LEU A 156 24.34 -24.82 -23.48
CA LEU A 156 24.60 -26.19 -23.03
C LEU A 156 24.44 -27.21 -24.18
N ALA A 157 23.47 -26.99 -25.07
CA ALA A 157 23.27 -27.85 -26.23
C ALA A 157 24.46 -27.88 -27.21
N PHE A 158 25.36 -26.89 -27.17
CA PHE A 158 26.54 -26.78 -28.04
C PHE A 158 27.85 -27.17 -27.35
N ILE A 159 27.80 -27.74 -26.15
CA ILE A 159 28.97 -28.01 -25.32
C ILE A 159 29.20 -29.52 -25.18
N THR A 160 30.47 -29.92 -25.20
CA THR A 160 30.89 -31.31 -24.99
C THR A 160 31.09 -31.61 -23.49
N PRO A 161 31.05 -32.89 -23.06
CA PRO A 161 31.18 -33.22 -21.65
C PRO A 161 32.44 -32.69 -20.94
N GLY A 162 33.58 -32.62 -21.63
CA GLY A 162 34.82 -32.06 -21.08
C GLY A 162 34.79 -30.54 -20.86
N GLU A 163 33.83 -29.83 -21.47
CA GLU A 163 33.67 -28.38 -21.33
C GLU A 163 32.58 -27.98 -20.33
N LEU A 164 31.89 -28.97 -19.74
CA LEU A 164 30.76 -28.77 -18.82
C LEU A 164 31.16 -27.89 -17.62
N ASP A 165 32.30 -28.15 -16.98
CA ASP A 165 32.75 -27.38 -15.81
C ASP A 165 32.96 -25.91 -16.10
N ARG A 166 33.42 -25.58 -17.31
CA ARG A 166 33.60 -24.19 -17.77
C ARG A 166 32.25 -23.52 -18.00
N TRP A 167 31.28 -24.24 -18.56
CA TRP A 167 29.91 -23.74 -18.73
C TRP A 167 29.23 -23.48 -17.39
N VAL A 168 29.29 -24.42 -16.44
CA VAL A 168 28.62 -24.25 -15.14
C VAL A 168 29.18 -23.06 -14.38
N ARG A 169 30.51 -22.87 -14.37
CA ARG A 169 31.13 -21.69 -13.75
C ARG A 169 30.62 -20.38 -14.38
N ARG A 170 30.48 -20.34 -15.70
CA ARG A 170 29.93 -19.17 -16.42
C ARG A 170 28.46 -18.93 -16.06
N ALA A 171 27.65 -19.98 -16.03
CA ALA A 171 26.24 -19.93 -15.70
C ALA A 171 25.99 -19.45 -14.25
N GLN A 172 26.80 -19.92 -13.30
CA GLN A 172 26.78 -19.46 -11.91
C GLN A 172 27.18 -17.97 -11.79
N GLN A 173 28.18 -17.51 -12.54
CA GLN A 173 28.56 -16.08 -12.59
C GLN A 173 27.44 -15.19 -13.17
N GLN A 174 26.60 -15.73 -14.04
CA GLN A 174 25.41 -15.03 -14.57
C GLN A 174 24.23 -14.98 -13.57
N GLY A 175 24.38 -15.63 -12.40
CA GLY A 175 23.42 -15.62 -11.31
C GLY A 175 22.29 -16.65 -11.46
N LEU A 176 22.53 -17.76 -12.16
CA LEU A 176 21.61 -18.89 -12.24
C LEU A 176 21.72 -19.75 -10.97
N ALA A 177 20.57 -20.24 -10.48
CA ALA A 177 20.51 -21.10 -9.30
C ALA A 177 21.02 -22.51 -9.62
N GLU A 178 21.66 -23.14 -8.64
CA GLU A 178 22.27 -24.46 -8.81
C GLU A 178 21.23 -25.55 -9.13
N ASP A 179 20.04 -25.48 -8.53
CA ASP A 179 18.96 -26.44 -8.78
C ASP A 179 18.51 -26.44 -10.25
N ASP A 180 18.35 -25.24 -10.84
CA ASP A 180 17.95 -25.10 -12.24
C ASP A 180 19.07 -25.59 -13.17
N LEU A 181 20.34 -25.34 -12.82
CA LEU A 181 21.48 -25.85 -13.58
C LEU A 181 21.57 -27.38 -13.51
N SER A 182 21.33 -27.97 -12.34
CA SER A 182 21.29 -29.44 -12.17
C SER A 182 20.24 -30.07 -13.07
N GLY A 183 19.04 -29.49 -13.13
CA GLY A 183 17.98 -29.96 -14.04
C GLY A 183 18.35 -29.85 -15.51
N LEU A 184 18.97 -28.74 -15.94
CA LEU A 184 19.43 -28.57 -17.32
C LEU A 184 20.51 -29.58 -17.72
N VAL A 185 21.51 -29.76 -16.87
CA VAL A 185 22.60 -30.72 -17.12
C VAL A 185 22.05 -32.13 -17.18
N MET A 186 21.06 -32.46 -16.36
CA MET A 186 20.40 -33.76 -16.43
C MET A 186 19.70 -34.06 -17.73
N ALA A 187 18.93 -33.11 -18.25
CA ALA A 187 18.29 -33.30 -19.55
C ALA A 187 19.34 -33.43 -20.66
N TRP A 188 20.48 -32.75 -20.52
CA TRP A 188 21.58 -32.78 -21.47
C TRP A 188 22.41 -34.08 -21.44
N THR A 189 22.58 -34.74 -20.29
CA THR A 189 23.36 -36.01 -20.21
C THR A 189 22.77 -37.11 -21.08
N ALA A 190 21.44 -37.16 -21.22
CA ALA A 190 20.73 -38.12 -22.09
C ALA A 190 21.13 -38.05 -23.58
N ARG A 191 21.77 -36.95 -24.01
CA ARG A 191 22.25 -36.77 -25.40
C ARG A 191 23.54 -37.55 -25.70
N PHE A 192 24.30 -37.90 -24.68
CA PHE A 192 25.62 -38.51 -24.84
C PHE A 192 25.64 -39.96 -24.33
N PRO A 193 25.89 -40.95 -25.19
CA PRO A 193 25.98 -42.35 -24.77
C PRO A 193 27.07 -42.61 -23.73
N CYS A 194 28.15 -41.84 -23.74
CA CYS A 194 29.20 -41.94 -22.72
C CYS A 194 28.74 -41.60 -21.31
N LEU A 195 27.60 -40.90 -21.16
CA LEU A 195 27.02 -40.54 -19.86
C LEU A 195 25.82 -41.40 -19.49
N ALA A 196 25.55 -42.48 -20.24
CA ALA A 196 24.40 -43.35 -19.99
C ALA A 196 24.44 -44.04 -18.61
N GLU A 197 25.63 -44.18 -18.01
CA GLU A 197 25.81 -44.73 -16.67
C GLU A 197 25.29 -43.79 -15.56
N LEU A 198 25.21 -42.48 -15.83
CA LEU A 198 24.52 -41.53 -14.96
C LEU A 198 23.01 -41.54 -15.25
N ASP A 199 22.35 -42.60 -14.77
CA ASP A 199 20.89 -42.70 -14.83
C ASP A 199 20.21 -41.61 -13.99
N SER A 200 18.96 -41.28 -14.34
CA SER A 200 18.13 -40.27 -13.69
C SER A 200 17.93 -40.51 -12.21
N TYR A 201 17.90 -41.77 -11.77
CA TYR A 201 17.78 -42.11 -10.36
C TYR A 201 19.04 -41.72 -9.57
N LEU A 202 20.22 -42.08 -10.09
CA LEU A 202 21.51 -41.79 -9.45
C LEU A 202 21.76 -40.29 -9.37
N TRP A 203 21.45 -39.54 -10.43
CA TRP A 203 21.62 -38.09 -10.39
C TRP A 203 20.71 -37.40 -9.38
N SER A 204 19.46 -37.85 -9.23
CA SER A 204 18.53 -37.27 -8.25
C SER A 204 18.96 -37.50 -6.80
N ALA A 205 19.74 -38.57 -6.56
CA ALA A 205 20.27 -38.91 -5.25
C ALA A 205 21.61 -38.21 -4.93
N MET A 206 22.29 -37.66 -5.94
CA MET A 206 23.61 -37.04 -5.82
C MET A 206 23.52 -35.51 -5.75
N PRO A 207 24.35 -34.86 -4.93
CA PRO A 207 24.51 -33.42 -4.99
C PRO A 207 25.13 -33.00 -6.34
N PHE A 208 24.79 -31.81 -6.82
CA PHE A 208 25.18 -31.36 -8.15
C PHE A 208 26.70 -31.27 -8.37
N TRP A 209 27.49 -30.95 -7.33
CA TRP A 209 28.95 -30.95 -7.43
C TRP A 209 29.51 -32.36 -7.70
N GLU A 210 28.89 -33.40 -7.15
CA GLU A 210 29.30 -34.80 -7.35
C GLU A 210 28.94 -35.26 -8.75
N ALA A 211 27.73 -34.92 -9.21
CA ALA A 211 27.31 -35.20 -10.57
C ALA A 211 28.25 -34.57 -11.62
N ARG A 212 28.69 -33.31 -11.41
CA ARG A 212 29.70 -32.67 -12.25
C ARG A 212 31.05 -33.39 -12.21
N LEU A 213 31.48 -33.82 -11.03
CA LEU A 213 32.74 -34.56 -10.87
C LEU A 213 32.71 -35.87 -11.67
N GLN A 214 31.61 -36.62 -11.59
CA GLN A 214 31.43 -37.87 -12.35
C GLN A 214 31.50 -37.63 -13.86
N VAL A 215 30.81 -36.59 -14.37
CA VAL A 215 30.90 -36.23 -15.79
C VAL A 215 32.34 -35.87 -16.20
N SER A 216 33.06 -35.15 -15.33
CA SER A 216 34.45 -34.76 -15.55
C SER A 216 35.37 -35.98 -15.63
N LEU A 217 35.24 -36.93 -14.68
CA LEU A 217 36.00 -38.18 -14.65
C LEU A 217 35.74 -39.03 -15.90
N ILE A 218 34.47 -39.24 -16.25
CA ILE A 218 34.10 -39.98 -17.46
C ILE A 218 34.69 -39.30 -18.70
N SER A 219 34.59 -37.97 -18.79
CA SER A 219 35.13 -37.23 -19.94
C SER A 219 36.65 -37.34 -20.08
N ALA A 220 37.38 -37.45 -18.97
CA ALA A 220 38.83 -37.57 -18.96
C ALA A 220 39.32 -38.95 -19.43
N GLU A 221 38.48 -39.99 -19.27
CA GLU A 221 38.80 -41.38 -19.65
C GLU A 221 38.39 -41.73 -21.09
N LEU A 222 37.76 -40.80 -21.82
CA LEU A 222 37.28 -41.03 -23.19
C LEU A 222 38.42 -41.14 -24.21
N SER A 223 38.33 -42.13 -25.11
CA SER A 223 39.18 -42.24 -26.29
C SER A 223 38.96 -41.07 -27.28
N ALA A 224 39.93 -40.79 -28.15
CA ALA A 224 39.84 -39.74 -29.17
C ALA A 224 38.65 -39.94 -30.14
N GLU A 225 38.30 -41.19 -30.41
CA GLU A 225 37.14 -41.55 -31.24
C GLU A 225 35.81 -41.17 -30.55
N ALA A 226 35.71 -41.41 -29.24
CA ALA A 226 34.54 -41.03 -28.45
C ALA A 226 34.39 -39.50 -28.32
N HIS A 227 35.51 -38.77 -28.29
CA HIS A 227 35.50 -37.30 -28.37
C HIS A 227 34.96 -36.80 -29.72
N SER A 228 35.37 -37.42 -30.83
CA SER A 228 34.88 -37.08 -32.17
C SER A 228 33.38 -37.37 -32.32
N ASP A 229 32.95 -38.52 -31.82
CA ASP A 229 31.55 -38.97 -31.82
C ASP A 229 30.66 -38.06 -30.96
N ASN A 230 31.10 -37.68 -29.75
CA ASN A 230 30.42 -36.69 -28.92
C ASN A 230 30.29 -35.34 -29.62
N ALA A 231 31.37 -34.86 -30.25
CA ALA A 231 31.34 -33.60 -30.95
C ALA A 231 30.43 -33.66 -32.20
N ALA A 232 30.27 -34.83 -32.83
CA ALA A 232 29.34 -35.05 -33.96
C ALA A 232 27.86 -34.98 -33.56
N ARG A 233 27.55 -35.19 -32.28
CA ARG A 233 26.19 -35.07 -31.74
C ARG A 233 25.79 -33.64 -31.41
N LEU A 234 26.65 -32.63 -31.56
CA LEU A 234 26.28 -31.23 -31.35
C LEU A 234 25.39 -30.73 -32.51
N PRO A 235 24.35 -29.91 -32.24
CA PRO A 235 23.50 -29.35 -33.29
C PRO A 235 24.30 -28.44 -34.25
N ASN A 236 23.86 -28.34 -35.50
CA ASN A 236 24.35 -27.36 -36.50
C ASN A 236 25.88 -27.33 -36.69
N ARG A 237 26.52 -28.49 -36.88
CA ARG A 237 27.89 -28.50 -37.40
C ARG A 237 27.92 -27.87 -38.79
N LEU A 238 28.62 -26.75 -38.93
CA LEU A 238 29.10 -26.29 -40.23
C LEU A 238 30.14 -27.31 -40.69
N VAL A 239 29.77 -28.16 -41.62
CA VAL A 239 30.71 -29.03 -42.34
C VAL A 239 31.65 -28.07 -43.07
N GLY A 240 32.85 -27.88 -42.52
CA GLY A 240 33.89 -27.10 -43.17
C GLY A 240 34.12 -27.66 -44.58
N ARG A 241 34.01 -26.80 -45.58
CA ARG A 241 34.59 -27.04 -46.90
C ARG A 241 36.10 -26.91 -46.80
#